data_AF-R4K4K8-F1
#
_entry.id   AF-R4K4K8-F1
#
_cell.length_a   1.000
_cell.length_b   1.000
_cell.length_c   1.000
_cell.angle_alpha   90.00
_cell.angle_beta   90.00
_cell.angle_gamma   90.00
#
_symmetry.space_group_name_H-M   'P 1'
#
loop_
_entity.id
_entity.type
_entity.pdbx_description
1 polymer ?
#
loop_
_entity_poly.entity_id
_entity_poly.type
_entity_poly.pdbx_seq_one_letter_code
_entity_poly.pdbx_strand_id
1 'polypeptide(L)'
;MNNKINSSYSRVNAVNYAIKYAENPNPSYKYFPVQYDNGGDCTNFTSQCLFAGGAPMVFSSRNIWWYNSKGWSVSWATAHSLYWYLKVSGNDNLYGVKGREVSSISSLETGDLIFYRNGNDKLTHSAIITSFKDDMPLISQHSPEILNIPYIKLWASKMHFIKISL
;
A
#
# COMPACT_ATOMS: atom_id res chain seq x y z
N MET A 1 27.11 -20.33 -5.31
CA MET A 1 25.98 -20.85 -4.54
C MET A 1 24.95 -19.74 -4.41
N ASN A 2 23.79 -19.86 -5.05
CA ASN A 2 22.77 -18.82 -4.99
C ASN A 2 21.92 -19.02 -3.74
N ASN A 3 22.17 -18.21 -2.71
CA ASN A 3 21.27 -18.12 -1.56
C ASN A 3 19.93 -17.55 -2.01
N LYS A 4 18.99 -18.44 -2.36
CA LYS A 4 17.56 -18.16 -2.27
C LYS A 4 17.26 -17.90 -0.80
N ILE A 5 17.41 -16.64 -0.37
CA ILE A 5 16.70 -16.16 0.80
C ILE A 5 15.23 -16.29 0.43
N ASN A 6 14.53 -17.25 1.05
CA ASN A 6 13.08 -17.30 1.06
C ASN A 6 12.61 -16.06 1.84
N SER A 7 12.56 -14.92 1.15
CA SER A 7 12.04 -13.66 1.67
C SER A 7 10.52 -13.77 1.74
N SER A 8 10.02 -14.57 2.68
CA SER A 8 8.59 -14.65 2.95
C SER A 8 8.12 -13.29 3.44
N TYR A 9 7.17 -12.67 2.71
CA TYR A 9 6.61 -11.39 3.06
C TYR A 9 6.02 -11.41 4.48
N SER A 10 6.56 -10.57 5.36
CA SER A 10 6.14 -10.43 6.76
C SER A 10 5.12 -9.31 6.88
N ARG A 11 3.84 -9.71 6.96
CA ARG A 11 2.72 -8.80 7.24
C ARG A 11 2.95 -8.02 8.56
N VAL A 12 3.56 -8.68 9.55
CA VAL A 12 3.93 -8.08 10.84
C VAL A 12 4.94 -6.95 10.67
N ASN A 13 5.97 -7.12 9.84
CA ASN A 13 6.97 -6.08 9.61
C ASN A 13 6.36 -4.88 8.85
N ALA A 14 5.48 -5.13 7.87
CA ALA A 14 4.75 -4.07 7.17
C ALA A 14 3.87 -3.24 8.13
N VAL A 15 3.16 -3.90 9.05
CA VAL A 15 2.31 -3.26 10.06
C VAL A 15 3.14 -2.51 11.11
N ASN A 16 4.23 -3.10 11.61
CA ASN A 16 5.14 -2.43 12.54
C ASN A 16 5.78 -1.18 11.92
N TYR A 17 6.12 -1.23 10.63
CA TYR A 17 6.58 -0.06 9.89
C TYR A 17 5.49 1.01 9.79
N ALA A 18 4.27 0.61 9.42
CA ALA A 18 3.13 1.52 9.32
C ALA A 18 2.88 2.23 10.65
N ILE A 19 2.77 1.48 11.76
CA ILE A 19 2.56 2.03 13.10
C ILE A 19 3.67 3.00 13.49
N LYS A 20 4.94 2.70 13.15
CA LYS A 20 6.09 3.54 13.49
C LYS A 20 6.11 4.88 12.73
N TYR A 21 5.65 4.91 11.48
CA TYR A 21 5.85 6.05 10.59
C TYR A 21 4.56 6.80 10.19
N ALA A 22 3.37 6.28 10.51
CA ALA A 22 2.08 6.86 10.09
C ALA A 22 1.87 8.33 10.48
N GLU A 23 2.39 8.76 11.63
CA GLU A 23 2.29 10.14 12.14
C GLU A 23 3.55 10.97 11.83
N ASN A 24 4.65 10.31 11.49
CA ASN A 24 5.97 10.91 11.34
C ASN A 24 6.68 10.27 10.14
N PRO A 25 6.60 10.87 8.93
CA PRO A 25 7.14 10.28 7.71
C PRO A 25 8.62 9.89 7.80
N ASN A 26 8.99 8.75 7.22
CA ASN A 26 10.35 8.22 7.32
C ASN A 26 11.35 9.08 6.51
N PRO A 27 12.35 9.73 7.14
CA PRO A 27 13.31 10.59 6.45
C PRO A 27 14.26 9.86 5.49
N SER A 28 14.29 8.52 5.48
CA SER A 28 14.99 7.74 4.46
C SER A 28 14.30 7.73 3.08
N TYR A 29 13.05 8.21 3.01
CA TYR A 29 12.27 8.30 1.78
C TYR A 29 11.92 9.75 1.48
N LYS A 30 11.79 10.09 0.20
CA LYS A 30 11.26 11.38 -0.21
C LYS A 30 9.79 11.45 0.20
N TYR A 31 9.43 12.47 0.96
CA TYR A 31 8.06 12.79 1.31
C TYR A 31 7.38 13.60 0.18
N PHE A 32 6.13 13.27 -0.12
CA PHE A 32 5.31 13.92 -1.15
C PHE A 32 4.18 14.74 -0.50
N PRO A 33 4.41 16.02 -0.15
CA PRO A 33 3.35 16.87 0.37
C PRO A 33 2.21 17.02 -0.65
N VAL A 34 0.98 17.15 -0.16
CA VAL A 34 -0.19 17.49 -0.98
C VAL A 34 -0.01 18.90 -1.56
N GLN A 35 -0.25 19.05 -2.86
CA GLN A 35 -0.14 20.32 -3.57
C GLN A 35 -1.46 20.58 -4.32
N TYR A 36 -2.31 21.43 -3.74
CA TYR A 36 -3.70 21.61 -4.17
C TYR A 36 -4.43 20.25 -4.23
N ASP A 37 -5.03 19.92 -5.36
CA ASP A 37 -5.79 18.68 -5.58
C ASP A 37 -4.91 17.50 -6.04
N ASN A 38 -3.59 17.70 -6.12
CA ASN A 38 -2.62 16.75 -6.68
C ASN A 38 -1.53 16.35 -5.66
N GLY A 39 -0.91 15.19 -5.91
CA GLY A 39 0.15 14.66 -5.05
C GLY A 39 -0.39 13.95 -3.80
N GLY A 40 0.39 14.00 -2.72
CA GLY A 40 0.16 13.23 -1.50
C GLY A 40 1.04 11.98 -1.39
N ASP A 41 1.37 11.63 -0.16
CA ASP A 41 2.35 10.60 0.19
C ASP A 41 1.69 9.23 0.44
N CYS A 42 0.36 9.13 0.40
CA CYS A 42 -0.40 7.94 0.78
C CYS A 42 0.07 6.64 0.11
N THR A 43 0.44 6.69 -1.18
CA THR A 43 0.93 5.50 -1.91
C THR A 43 2.41 5.24 -1.70
N ASN A 44 3.21 6.30 -1.50
CA ASN A 44 4.61 6.17 -1.12
C ASN A 44 4.73 5.49 0.25
N PHE A 45 3.90 5.90 1.21
CA PHE A 45 3.78 5.28 2.53
C PHE A 45 3.34 3.81 2.47
N THR A 46 2.27 3.48 1.74
CA THR A 46 1.85 2.07 1.63
C THR A 46 2.91 1.22 0.92
N SER A 47 3.59 1.74 -0.11
CA SER A 47 4.72 1.06 -0.75
C SER A 47 5.91 0.86 0.20
N GLN A 48 6.24 1.86 1.03
CA GLN A 48 7.25 1.71 2.09
C GLN A 48 6.87 0.61 3.08
N CYS A 49 5.60 0.50 3.47
CA CYS A 49 5.11 -0.57 4.35
C CYS A 49 5.27 -1.95 3.68
N LEU A 50 4.86 -2.10 2.40
CA LEU A 50 5.06 -3.35 1.66
C LEU A 50 6.55 -3.73 1.57
N PHE A 51 7.42 -2.76 1.29
CA PHE A 51 8.87 -3.00 1.20
C PHE A 51 9.49 -3.39 2.55
N ALA A 52 9.07 -2.74 3.64
CA ALA A 52 9.46 -3.11 5.00
C ALA A 52 8.96 -4.51 5.41
N GLY A 53 7.84 -4.96 4.81
CA GLY A 53 7.38 -6.35 4.86
C GLY A 53 8.29 -7.34 4.12
N GLY A 54 9.32 -6.91 3.39
CA GLY A 54 10.21 -7.77 2.61
C GLY A 54 9.73 -8.06 1.19
N ALA A 55 8.80 -7.25 0.66
CA ALA A 55 8.41 -7.30 -0.74
C ALA A 55 9.61 -6.94 -1.64
N PRO A 56 10.02 -7.78 -2.61
CA PRO A 56 11.10 -7.45 -3.51
C PRO A 56 10.69 -6.37 -4.51
N MET A 57 11.55 -5.37 -4.72
CA MET A 57 11.36 -4.38 -5.77
C MET A 57 11.55 -5.01 -7.16
N VAL A 58 10.76 -4.54 -8.12
CA VAL A 58 10.73 -5.03 -9.51
C VAL A 58 11.10 -3.89 -10.45
N PHE A 59 12.34 -3.90 -10.93
CA PHE A 59 12.92 -2.80 -11.71
C PHE A 59 12.63 -2.87 -13.21
N SER A 60 12.45 -4.07 -13.77
CA SER A 60 12.28 -4.31 -15.21
C SER A 60 11.41 -5.54 -15.47
N SER A 61 10.11 -5.34 -15.73
CA SER A 61 9.15 -6.39 -16.09
C SER A 61 7.87 -5.77 -16.64
N ARG A 62 6.81 -6.58 -16.84
CA ARG A 62 5.44 -6.11 -17.10
C ARG A 62 4.78 -5.42 -15.89
N ASN A 63 5.33 -5.63 -14.70
CA ASN A 63 4.84 -5.13 -13.41
C ASN A 63 6.00 -4.43 -12.68
N ILE A 64 6.29 -3.20 -13.06
CA ILE A 64 7.36 -2.40 -12.43
C ILE A 64 6.87 -1.88 -11.07
N TRP A 65 7.68 -1.99 -10.01
CA TRP A 65 7.45 -1.38 -8.68
C TRP A 65 8.77 -1.23 -7.91
N TRP A 66 9.28 0.00 -7.76
CA TRP A 66 10.57 0.25 -7.09
C TRP A 66 10.75 1.68 -6.61
N TYR A 67 11.70 1.86 -5.68
CA TYR A 67 12.21 3.14 -5.19
C TYR A 67 13.72 3.06 -4.94
N ASN A 68 14.49 4.09 -5.31
CA ASN A 68 15.91 4.20 -4.98
C ASN A 68 16.36 5.68 -4.97
N SER A 69 17.66 5.93 -4.76
CA SER A 69 18.23 7.29 -4.72
C SER A 69 18.09 8.09 -6.02
N LYS A 70 17.78 7.45 -7.15
CA LYS A 70 17.58 8.08 -8.47
C LYS A 70 16.10 8.37 -8.78
N GLY A 71 15.15 7.85 -8.01
CA GLY A 71 13.72 8.05 -8.23
C GLY A 71 12.86 6.86 -7.79
N TRP A 72 11.69 6.73 -8.39
CA TRP A 72 10.71 5.70 -8.10
C TRP A 72 9.84 5.41 -9.33
N SER A 73 9.19 4.24 -9.35
CA SER A 73 8.18 3.92 -10.37
C SER A 73 6.84 4.61 -10.09
N VAL A 74 6.03 4.84 -11.12
CA VAL A 74 4.67 5.42 -10.96
C VAL A 74 3.82 4.56 -10.01
N SER A 75 3.93 3.24 -10.11
CA SER A 75 3.31 2.27 -9.19
C SER A 75 3.76 2.35 -7.74
N TRP A 76 4.92 2.94 -7.43
CA TRP A 76 5.35 3.14 -6.04
C TRP A 76 4.65 4.34 -5.41
N ALA A 77 4.35 5.38 -6.19
CA ALA A 77 3.88 6.68 -5.68
C ALA A 77 2.46 7.09 -6.13
N THR A 78 1.73 6.26 -6.89
CA THR A 78 0.39 6.61 -7.40
C THR A 78 -0.62 5.48 -7.17
N ALA A 79 -1.68 5.77 -6.40
CA ALA A 79 -2.65 4.78 -5.91
C ALA A 79 -3.26 3.92 -7.01
N HIS A 80 -3.67 4.54 -8.13
CA HIS A 80 -4.18 3.86 -9.32
C HIS A 80 -3.19 2.82 -9.87
N SER A 81 -1.91 3.18 -9.96
CA SER A 81 -0.86 2.32 -10.52
C SER A 81 -0.41 1.23 -9.54
N LEU A 82 -0.39 1.50 -8.23
CA LEU A 82 -0.13 0.46 -7.22
C LEU A 82 -1.25 -0.59 -7.20
N TYR A 83 -2.51 -0.16 -7.24
CA TYR A 83 -3.68 -1.05 -7.28
C TYR A 83 -3.61 -2.03 -8.45
N TRP A 84 -3.35 -1.54 -9.67
CA TRP A 84 -3.24 -2.42 -10.83
C TRP A 84 -1.96 -3.25 -10.82
N TYR A 85 -0.83 -2.72 -10.36
CA TYR A 85 0.39 -3.51 -10.16
C TYR A 85 0.10 -4.73 -9.26
N LEU A 86 -0.56 -4.53 -8.12
CA LEU A 86 -0.90 -5.60 -7.18
C LEU A 86 -1.86 -6.63 -7.81
N LYS A 87 -2.94 -6.16 -8.46
CA LYS A 87 -3.93 -7.04 -9.08
C LYS A 87 -3.38 -7.85 -10.25
N VAL A 88 -2.61 -7.24 -11.15
CA VAL A 88 -1.99 -7.94 -12.28
C VAL A 88 -0.93 -8.91 -11.78
N SER A 89 -0.12 -8.52 -10.80
CA SER A 89 0.87 -9.43 -10.19
C SER A 89 0.22 -10.63 -9.50
N GLY A 90 -0.95 -10.45 -8.87
CA GLY A 90 -1.74 -11.53 -8.29
C GLY A 90 -2.38 -12.44 -9.33
N ASN A 91 -3.03 -11.87 -10.35
CA ASN A 91 -3.75 -12.62 -11.39
C ASN A 91 -2.80 -13.47 -12.25
N ASP A 92 -1.68 -12.87 -12.69
CA ASP A 92 -0.71 -13.50 -13.59
C ASP A 92 0.42 -14.21 -12.81
N ASN A 93 0.33 -14.27 -11.48
CA ASN A 93 1.32 -14.85 -10.56
C ASN A 93 2.76 -14.34 -10.81
N LEU A 94 2.91 -13.03 -11.05
CA LEU A 94 4.19 -12.41 -11.38
C LEU A 94 5.13 -12.31 -10.16
N TYR A 95 6.42 -12.13 -10.41
CA TYR A 95 7.38 -11.82 -9.36
C TYR A 95 7.12 -10.43 -8.76
N GLY A 96 7.26 -10.32 -7.43
CA GLY A 96 6.93 -9.11 -6.67
C GLY A 96 5.76 -9.34 -5.71
N VAL A 97 5.44 -8.33 -4.90
CA VAL A 97 4.25 -8.35 -4.03
C VAL A 97 2.96 -8.33 -4.86
N LYS A 98 1.98 -9.11 -4.40
CA LYS A 98 0.71 -9.41 -5.09
C LYS A 98 -0.47 -8.91 -4.27
N GLY A 99 -1.58 -8.68 -4.95
CA GLY A 99 -2.85 -8.39 -4.29
C GLY A 99 -4.01 -9.10 -4.96
N ARG A 100 -4.92 -9.66 -4.14
CA ARG A 100 -6.20 -10.20 -4.59
C ARG A 100 -7.32 -9.34 -4.03
N GLU A 101 -8.23 -8.90 -4.90
CA GLU A 101 -9.41 -8.15 -4.48
C GLU A 101 -10.41 -9.07 -3.76
N VAL A 102 -10.97 -8.58 -2.66
CA VAL A 102 -11.99 -9.28 -1.84
C VAL A 102 -13.23 -8.40 -1.70
N SER A 103 -14.40 -9.02 -1.55
CA SER A 103 -15.70 -8.32 -1.52
C SER A 103 -16.11 -7.83 -0.12
N SER A 104 -15.46 -8.29 0.95
CA SER A 104 -15.86 -8.02 2.33
C SER A 104 -14.65 -7.73 3.22
N ILE A 105 -14.84 -6.83 4.19
CA ILE A 105 -13.85 -6.52 5.24
C ILE A 105 -13.50 -7.74 6.11
N SER A 106 -14.43 -8.70 6.25
CA SER A 106 -14.21 -9.95 7.00
C SER A 106 -13.17 -10.88 6.37
N SER A 107 -12.73 -10.62 5.13
CA SER A 107 -11.64 -11.35 4.47
C SER A 107 -10.26 -10.71 4.66
N LEU A 108 -10.19 -9.56 5.34
CA LEU A 108 -8.99 -8.77 5.56
C LEU A 108 -8.35 -9.10 6.92
N GLU A 109 -7.06 -8.86 7.00
CA GLU A 109 -6.21 -8.97 8.20
C GLU A 109 -5.16 -7.86 8.14
N THR A 110 -4.41 -7.62 9.22
CA THR A 110 -3.61 -6.39 9.42
C THR A 110 -2.85 -5.88 8.19
N GLY A 111 -1.74 -6.47 7.73
CA GLY A 111 -0.97 -5.98 6.57
C GLY A 111 -1.62 -6.04 5.15
N ASP A 112 -2.93 -5.83 5.03
CA ASP A 112 -3.71 -5.72 3.77
C ASP A 112 -3.97 -4.23 3.44
N LEU A 113 -4.29 -3.93 2.18
CA LEU A 113 -4.48 -2.55 1.71
C LEU A 113 -5.94 -2.24 1.34
N ILE A 114 -6.34 -0.98 1.54
CA ILE A 114 -7.60 -0.43 1.06
C ILE A 114 -7.31 0.72 0.11
N PHE A 115 -7.90 0.67 -1.09
CA PHE A 115 -7.81 1.73 -2.09
C PHE A 115 -9.17 2.43 -2.24
N TYR A 116 -9.15 3.75 -2.42
CA TYR A 116 -10.36 4.57 -2.42
C TYR A 116 -10.53 5.27 -3.76
N ARG A 117 -11.77 5.28 -4.26
CA ARG A 117 -12.20 6.11 -5.39
C ARG A 117 -12.86 7.38 -4.90
N ASN A 118 -12.56 8.51 -5.52
CA ASN A 118 -13.28 9.76 -5.29
C ASN A 118 -14.59 9.82 -6.10
N GLY A 119 -15.37 10.90 -5.95
CA GLY A 119 -16.62 11.12 -6.70
C GLY A 119 -16.48 11.15 -8.23
N ASN A 120 -15.25 11.31 -8.75
CA ASN A 120 -14.93 11.32 -10.18
C ASN A 120 -14.46 9.94 -10.69
N ASP A 121 -14.76 8.86 -9.97
CA ASP A 121 -14.35 7.47 -10.24
C ASP A 121 -12.82 7.24 -10.34
N LYS A 122 -12.00 8.17 -9.85
CA LYS A 122 -10.53 8.01 -9.86
C LYS A 122 -10.06 7.35 -8.56
N LEU A 123 -9.23 6.32 -8.68
CA LEU A 123 -8.44 5.76 -7.58
C LEU A 123 -7.38 6.79 -7.13
N THR A 124 -7.65 7.50 -6.04
CA THR A 124 -6.83 8.62 -5.55
C THR A 124 -6.06 8.33 -4.28
N HIS A 125 -6.46 7.33 -3.49
CA HIS A 125 -5.86 7.09 -2.17
C HIS A 125 -5.63 5.62 -1.89
N SER A 126 -4.61 5.33 -1.08
CA SER A 126 -4.32 4.01 -0.52
C SER A 126 -4.02 4.13 0.96
N ALA A 127 -4.43 3.13 1.74
CA ALA A 127 -4.08 2.99 3.14
C ALA A 127 -3.78 1.53 3.48
N ILE A 128 -3.03 1.30 4.56
CA ILE A 128 -2.73 -0.03 5.09
C ILE A 128 -3.55 -0.27 6.35
N ILE A 129 -4.13 -1.45 6.51
CA ILE A 129 -4.79 -1.82 7.77
C ILE A 129 -3.69 -2.07 8.82
N THR A 130 -3.90 -1.59 10.04
CA THR A 130 -2.89 -1.71 11.11
C THR A 130 -3.43 -2.34 12.38
N SER A 131 -4.74 -2.25 12.59
CA SER A 131 -5.45 -2.93 13.68
C SER A 131 -6.92 -3.14 13.32
N PHE A 132 -7.67 -3.75 14.22
CA PHE A 132 -9.12 -3.89 14.14
C PHE A 132 -9.73 -3.46 15.46
N LYS A 133 -10.95 -2.94 15.42
CA LYS A 133 -11.78 -2.67 16.59
C LYS A 133 -13.19 -3.14 16.28
N ASP A 134 -13.75 -4.03 17.10
CA ASP A 134 -15.10 -4.58 16.93
C ASP A 134 -15.32 -5.12 15.49
N ASP A 135 -14.36 -5.94 15.02
CA ASP A 135 -14.21 -6.46 13.65
C ASP A 135 -14.10 -5.43 12.51
N MET A 136 -14.13 -4.14 12.82
CA MET A 136 -13.94 -3.05 11.85
C MET A 136 -12.44 -2.75 11.64
N PRO A 137 -11.93 -2.75 10.39
CA PRO A 137 -10.55 -2.36 10.11
C PRO A 137 -10.24 -0.93 10.55
N LEU A 138 -9.12 -0.76 11.25
CA LEU A 138 -8.47 0.53 11.46
C LEU A 138 -7.26 0.64 10.55
N ILE A 139 -7.17 1.73 9.80
CA ILE A 139 -6.12 2.00 8.83
C ILE A 139 -5.10 2.99 9.39
N SER A 140 -3.88 2.89 8.88
CA SER A 140 -2.87 3.94 8.93
C SER A 140 -2.56 4.44 7.54
N GLN A 141 -2.24 5.73 7.43
CA GLN A 141 -2.05 6.40 6.15
C GLN A 141 -1.24 7.68 6.28
N HIS A 142 -0.74 8.16 5.14
CA HIS A 142 -0.32 9.54 4.94
C HIS A 142 -1.34 10.31 4.11
N SER A 143 -1.21 11.64 4.07
CA SER A 143 -2.09 12.60 3.40
C SER A 143 -3.56 12.48 3.80
N PRO A 144 -3.92 12.82 5.06
CA PRO A 144 -3.03 13.20 6.17
C PRO A 144 -2.37 12.01 6.89
N GLU A 145 -1.29 12.30 7.60
CA GLU A 145 -0.45 11.43 8.43
C GLU A 145 -1.20 11.04 9.71
N ILE A 146 -1.85 9.87 9.72
CA ILE A 146 -2.69 9.42 10.84
C ILE A 146 -2.58 7.90 11.05
N LEU A 147 -2.46 7.51 12.31
CA LEU A 147 -2.46 6.14 12.84
C LEU A 147 -3.86 5.67 13.26
N ASN A 148 -4.22 4.43 12.91
CA ASN A 148 -5.38 3.68 13.41
C ASN A 148 -6.76 4.41 13.39
N ILE A 149 -7.10 5.08 12.28
CA ILE A 149 -8.46 5.62 12.07
C ILE A 149 -9.41 4.59 11.45
N PRO A 150 -10.74 4.73 11.61
CA PRO A 150 -11.71 3.91 10.89
C PRO A 150 -11.48 3.93 9.38
N TYR A 151 -11.58 2.77 8.73
CA TYR A 151 -11.33 2.67 7.28
C TYR A 151 -12.32 3.45 6.39
N ILE A 152 -13.49 3.80 6.91
CA ILE A 152 -14.56 4.47 6.16
C ILE A 152 -14.17 5.92 5.86
N LYS A 153 -14.36 6.34 4.60
CA LYS A 153 -14.13 7.73 4.16
C LYS A 153 -15.38 8.26 3.47
N LEU A 154 -16.01 9.29 4.04
CA LEU A 154 -17.27 9.85 3.54
C LEU A 154 -17.18 10.45 2.12
N TRP A 155 -15.99 10.87 1.69
CA TRP A 155 -15.74 11.36 0.34
C TRP A 155 -15.57 10.25 -0.70
N ALA A 156 -15.38 9.00 -0.28
CA ALA A 156 -15.07 7.90 -1.17
C ALA A 156 -16.34 7.31 -1.78
N SER A 157 -16.43 7.32 -3.11
CA SER A 157 -17.54 6.72 -3.87
C SER A 157 -17.49 5.19 -3.84
N LYS A 158 -16.28 4.63 -3.74
CA LYS A 158 -16.03 3.18 -3.65
C LYS A 158 -14.74 2.89 -2.91
N MET A 159 -14.74 1.78 -2.17
CA MET A 159 -13.56 1.19 -1.55
C MET A 159 -13.24 -0.14 -2.24
N HIS A 160 -11.96 -0.42 -2.44
CA HIS A 160 -11.44 -1.67 -2.95
C HIS A 160 -10.54 -2.31 -1.90
N PHE A 161 -10.89 -3.53 -1.49
CA PHE A 161 -10.19 -4.27 -0.46
C PHE A 161 -9.19 -5.23 -1.11
N ILE A 162 -7.89 -5.04 -0.87
CA ILE A 162 -6.81 -5.81 -1.50
C ILE A 162 -6.08 -6.62 -0.43
N LYS A 163 -6.30 -7.94 -0.47
CA LYS A 163 -5.58 -8.91 0.34
C LYS A 163 -4.17 -9.10 -0.22
N ILE A 164 -3.14 -8.87 0.58
CA ILE A 164 -1.74 -8.86 0.16
C ILE A 164 -1.09 -10.24 0.33
N SER A 165 -0.32 -10.65 -0.67
CA SER A 165 0.48 -11.87 -0.64
C SER A 165 1.79 -11.71 -1.44
N LEU A 166 2.62 -12.75 -1.45
CA LEU A 166 3.83 -12.87 -2.29
C LEU A 166 3.73 -14.14 -3.17
#